data_AF-A0A6G0YCS3-F1
#
_entry.id   AF-A0A6G0YCS3-F1
#
_cell.length_a   1.000
_cell.length_b   1.000
_cell.length_c   1.000
_cell.angle_alpha   90.00
_cell.angle_beta   90.00
_cell.angle_gamma   90.00
#
_symmetry.space_group_name_H-M   'P 1'
#
loop_
_entity.id
_entity.type
_entity.pdbx_description
1 polymer ?
#
loop_
_entity_poly.entity_id
_entity_poly.type
_entity_poly.pdbx_seq_one_letter_code
_entity_poly.pdbx_strand_id
1 'polypeptide(L)'
;MVIGLQPLEFSDCITDSPYFRQKLHDHERELQKTNQQIKRLIKELKDLLNAAKNLSRAQRMVSSSLQQFDFECIGTTQTDDELVITRSLAEFGRLISSIEDERDRMLARAYDQFIIPLENFRKEHIGGVK
;
A
#
# COMPACT_ATOMS: atom_id res chain seq x y z
N MET A 1 -22.08 -15.29 16.72
CA MET A 1 -21.56 -14.48 17.83
C MET A 1 -20.04 -14.55 17.78
N VAL A 2 -19.34 -13.42 17.69
CA VAL A 2 -17.89 -13.42 17.94
C VAL A 2 -17.71 -13.64 19.44
N ILE A 3 -17.32 -14.85 19.83
CA ILE A 3 -16.97 -15.14 21.22
C ILE A 3 -15.57 -14.58 21.43
N GLY A 4 -15.48 -13.43 22.11
CA GLY A 4 -14.20 -12.83 22.49
C GLY A 4 -13.50 -13.64 23.57
N LEU A 5 -12.18 -13.44 23.69
CA LEU A 5 -11.40 -14.00 24.80
C LEU A 5 -11.91 -13.46 26.14
N GLN A 6 -12.02 -14.33 27.14
CA GLN A 6 -12.40 -13.91 28.47
C GLN A 6 -11.26 -13.13 29.13
N PRO A 7 -11.55 -12.11 29.95
CA PRO A 7 -10.51 -11.36 30.67
C PRO A 7 -9.60 -12.25 31.53
N LEU A 8 -8.33 -11.86 31.63
CA LEU A 8 -7.37 -12.44 32.56
C LEU A 8 -7.39 -11.62 33.84
N GLU A 9 -7.87 -12.20 34.94
CA GLU A 9 -7.95 -11.54 36.24
C GLU A 9 -6.67 -11.79 37.05
N PHE A 10 -6.16 -10.74 37.72
CA PHE A 10 -4.97 -10.86 38.57
C PHE A 10 -5.19 -11.80 39.76
N SER A 11 -6.41 -11.88 40.29
CA SER A 11 -6.76 -12.81 41.38
C SER A 11 -6.63 -14.28 40.95
N ASP A 12 -7.01 -14.59 39.71
CA ASP A 12 -6.95 -15.96 39.16
C ASP A 12 -5.50 -16.43 38.99
N CYS A 13 -4.58 -15.51 38.71
CA CYS A 13 -3.15 -15.76 38.59
C CYS A 13 -2.56 -16.36 39.87
N ILE A 14 -2.99 -15.88 41.05
CA ILE A 14 -2.50 -16.37 42.35
C ILE A 14 -2.87 -17.85 42.55
N THR A 15 -4.04 -18.25 42.06
CA THR A 15 -4.54 -19.62 42.22
C THR A 15 -3.94 -20.61 41.22
N ASP A 16 -3.37 -20.10 40.11
CA ASP A 16 -2.78 -20.88 39.01
C ASP A 16 -3.63 -22.09 38.59
N SER A 17 -4.94 -21.88 38.50
CA SER A 17 -5.89 -22.95 38.21
C SER A 17 -5.73 -23.46 36.76
N PRO A 18 -6.06 -24.74 36.48
CA PRO A 18 -6.08 -25.24 35.11
C PRO A 18 -6.94 -24.40 34.16
N TYR A 19 -8.03 -23.82 34.67
CA TYR A 19 -8.90 -22.93 33.92
C TYR A 19 -8.21 -21.61 33.56
N PHE A 20 -7.47 -21.01 34.50
CA PHE A 20 -6.67 -19.81 34.23
C PHE A 20 -5.58 -20.07 33.19
N ARG A 21 -4.85 -21.19 33.29
CA ARG A 21 -3.84 -21.58 32.30
C ARG A 21 -4.44 -21.77 30.91
N GLN A 22 -5.62 -22.37 30.80
CA GLN A 22 -6.31 -22.51 29.52
C GLN A 22 -6.67 -21.14 28.91
N LYS A 23 -7.22 -20.22 29.72
CA LYS A 23 -7.49 -18.84 29.28
C LYS A 23 -6.20 -18.17 28.79
N LEU A 24 -5.10 -18.28 29.55
CA LEU A 24 -3.81 -17.72 29.18
C LEU A 24 -3.31 -18.28 27.83
N HIS A 25 -3.36 -19.60 27.64
CA HIS A 25 -3.00 -20.23 26.37
C HIS A 25 -3.86 -19.78 25.19
N ASP A 26 -5.15 -19.53 25.41
CA ASP A 26 -6.03 -19.00 24.36
C ASP A 26 -5.62 -17.58 23.97
N HIS A 27 -5.23 -16.72 24.92
CA HIS A 27 -4.66 -15.40 24.68
C HIS A 27 -3.32 -15.47 23.94
N GLU A 28 -2.40 -16.34 24.36
CA GLU A 28 -1.11 -16.56 23.68
C GLU A 28 -1.32 -16.99 22.22
N ARG A 29 -2.26 -17.92 21.98
CA ARG A 29 -2.57 -18.42 20.64
C ARG A 29 -3.12 -17.33 19.74
N GLU A 30 -4.07 -16.53 20.23
CA GLU A 30 -4.59 -15.41 19.45
C GLU A 30 -3.51 -14.35 19.21
N LEU A 31 -2.63 -14.06 20.17
CA LEU A 31 -1.50 -13.14 19.97
C LEU A 31 -0.56 -13.62 18.86
N GLN A 32 -0.22 -14.92 18.81
CA GLN A 32 0.60 -15.50 17.74
C GLN A 32 -0.08 -15.37 16.37
N LYS A 33 -1.37 -15.65 16.31
CA LYS A 33 -2.19 -15.53 15.09
C LYS A 33 -2.26 -14.09 14.61
N THR A 34 -2.53 -13.13 15.49
CA THR A 34 -2.54 -11.70 15.17
C THR A 34 -1.17 -11.24 14.66
N ASN A 35 -0.06 -11.70 15.25
CA ASN A 35 1.29 -11.40 14.77
C ASN A 35 1.50 -11.85 13.31
N GLN A 36 1.09 -13.07 12.99
CA GLN A 36 1.20 -13.63 11.65
C GLN A 36 0.31 -12.87 10.65
N GLN A 37 -0.92 -12.54 11.03
CA GLN A 37 -1.85 -11.76 10.21
C GLN A 37 -1.28 -10.37 9.90
N ILE A 38 -0.78 -9.65 10.90
CA ILE A 38 -0.19 -8.32 10.68
C ILE A 38 1.09 -8.42 9.84
N LYS A 39 1.93 -9.43 10.06
CA LYS A 39 3.12 -9.68 9.21
C LYS A 39 2.73 -9.83 7.74
N ARG A 40 1.69 -10.61 7.49
CA ARG A 40 1.16 -10.85 6.15
C ARG A 40 0.59 -9.56 5.54
N LEU A 41 -0.20 -8.80 6.31
CA LEU A 41 -0.77 -7.53 5.87
C LEU A 41 0.32 -6.52 5.48
N ILE A 42 1.38 -6.39 6.28
CA ILE A 42 2.53 -5.52 5.97
C ILE A 42 3.17 -5.93 4.65
N LYS A 43 3.33 -7.24 4.40
CA LYS A 43 3.87 -7.75 3.13
C LYS A 43 2.95 -7.38 1.97
N GLU A 44 1.65 -7.66 2.09
CA GLU A 44 0.66 -7.36 1.04
C GLU A 44 0.62 -5.85 0.72
N LEU A 45 0.71 -4.98 1.73
CA LEU A 45 0.80 -3.52 1.53
C LEU A 45 2.08 -3.12 0.78
N LYS A 46 3.23 -3.70 1.12
CA LYS A 46 4.49 -3.44 0.41
C LYS A 46 4.43 -3.89 -1.05
N ASP A 47 3.86 -5.06 -1.30
CA ASP A 47 3.68 -5.61 -2.65
C ASP A 47 2.73 -4.71 -3.47
N LEU A 48 1.64 -4.23 -2.86
CA LEU A 48 0.71 -3.27 -3.47
C LEU A 48 1.40 -1.95 -3.85
N LEU A 49 2.17 -1.34 -2.93
CA LEU A 49 2.89 -0.11 -3.23
C LEU A 49 3.90 -0.30 -4.36
N ASN A 50 4.56 -1.45 -4.42
CA ASN A 50 5.50 -1.76 -5.50
C ASN A 50 4.79 -1.92 -6.86
N ALA A 51 3.64 -2.62 -6.89
CA ALA A 51 2.83 -2.72 -8.09
C ALA A 51 2.34 -1.34 -8.58
N ALA A 52 1.90 -0.48 -7.66
CA ALA A 52 1.48 0.88 -7.98
C ALA A 52 2.63 1.72 -8.56
N LYS A 53 3.86 1.59 -8.03
CA LYS A 53 5.06 2.25 -8.59
C LYS A 53 5.36 1.77 -10.02
N ASN A 54 5.22 0.48 -10.29
CA ASN A 54 5.44 -0.07 -11.64
C ASN A 54 4.38 0.43 -12.63
N LEU A 55 3.12 0.46 -12.22
CA LEU A 55 2.04 1.05 -13.01
C LEU A 55 2.33 2.52 -13.31
N SER A 56 2.74 3.30 -12.31
CA SER A 56 3.05 4.72 -12.47
C SER A 56 4.19 4.96 -13.46
N ARG A 57 5.22 4.10 -13.44
CA ARG A 57 6.30 4.14 -14.42
C ARG A 57 5.80 3.87 -15.84
N ALA A 58 4.97 2.85 -16.03
CA ALA A 58 4.40 2.52 -17.34
C ALA A 58 3.51 3.67 -17.86
N GLN A 59 2.69 4.28 -17.00
CA GLN A 59 1.85 5.42 -17.39
C GLN A 59 2.67 6.66 -17.74
N ARG A 60 3.78 6.92 -17.04
CA ARG A 60 4.71 7.99 -17.41
C ARG A 60 5.40 7.75 -18.75
N MET A 61 5.73 6.50 -19.08
CA MET A 61 6.25 6.17 -20.41
C MET A 61 5.23 6.50 -21.51
N VAL A 62 3.98 6.07 -21.34
CA VAL A 62 2.88 6.40 -22.28
C VAL A 62 2.69 7.91 -22.39
N SER A 63 2.66 8.61 -21.25
CA SER A 63 2.57 10.07 -21.19
C SER A 63 3.70 10.75 -21.97
N SER A 64 4.94 10.28 -21.83
CA SER A 64 6.09 10.79 -22.58
C SER A 64 5.94 10.53 -24.08
N SER A 65 5.53 9.32 -24.48
CA SER A 65 5.31 9.00 -25.90
C SER A 65 4.19 9.85 -26.52
N LEU A 66 3.13 10.16 -25.78
CA LEU A 66 2.06 11.05 -26.23
C LEU A 66 2.55 12.50 -26.39
N GLN A 67 3.39 12.99 -25.47
CA GLN A 67 3.95 14.34 -25.53
C GLN A 67 5.00 14.52 -26.63
N GLN A 68 5.67 13.43 -27.01
CA GLN A 68 6.69 13.42 -28.06
C GLN A 68 6.14 12.96 -29.41
N PHE A 69 4.86 12.58 -29.47
CA PHE A 69 4.25 12.17 -30.73
C PHE A 69 4.27 13.34 -31.70
N ASP A 70 4.73 13.06 -32.90
CA ASP A 70 4.71 14.03 -33.99
C ASP A 70 4.50 13.30 -35.32
N PHE A 71 3.90 13.98 -36.30
CA PHE A 71 3.70 13.41 -37.62
C PHE A 71 4.95 13.57 -38.48
N GLU A 72 5.30 12.53 -39.23
CA GLU A 72 6.34 12.61 -40.25
C GLU A 72 5.76 13.34 -41.47
N CYS A 73 6.20 14.58 -41.69
CA CYS A 73 5.66 15.43 -42.75
C CYS A 73 6.25 15.07 -44.12
N ILE A 74 5.41 15.03 -45.14
CA ILE A 74 5.87 15.02 -46.54
C ILE A 74 6.09 16.48 -46.97
N GLY A 75 7.34 16.91 -47.10
CA GLY A 75 7.72 18.28 -47.44
C GLY A 75 8.27 19.06 -46.24
N THR A 76 7.93 20.34 -46.09
CA THR A 76 8.50 21.23 -45.04
C THR A 76 7.48 21.78 -44.05
N THR A 77 6.20 21.39 -44.13
CA THR A 77 5.12 21.96 -43.31
C THR A 77 4.11 20.92 -42.87
N GLN A 78 3.67 21.02 -41.61
CA GLN A 78 2.50 20.29 -41.09
C GLN A 78 1.19 20.94 -41.54
N THR A 79 0.18 20.12 -41.74
CA THR A 79 -1.21 20.56 -41.90
C THR A 79 -1.80 21.02 -40.58
N ASP A 80 -2.88 21.82 -40.64
CA ASP A 80 -3.58 22.29 -39.44
C ASP A 80 -4.13 21.11 -38.60
N ASP A 81 -4.62 20.06 -39.25
CA ASP A 81 -5.15 18.87 -38.57
C ASP A 81 -4.06 18.09 -37.84
N GLU A 82 -2.88 17.93 -38.44
CA GLU A 82 -1.72 17.30 -37.80
C GLU A 82 -1.29 18.09 -36.56
N LEU A 83 -1.24 19.43 -36.65
CA LEU A 83 -0.94 20.30 -35.52
C LEU A 83 -1.96 20.16 -34.39
N VAL A 84 -3.25 20.08 -34.72
CA VAL A 84 -4.33 19.89 -33.73
C VAL A 84 -4.21 18.53 -33.03
N ILE A 85 -3.93 17.46 -33.78
CA ILE A 85 -3.79 16.12 -33.23
C ILE A 85 -2.54 16.03 -32.32
N THR A 86 -1.37 16.51 -32.78
CA THR A 86 -0.14 16.54 -31.98
C THR A 86 -0.34 17.28 -30.66
N ARG A 87 -0.97 18.47 -30.70
CA ARG A 87 -1.29 19.23 -29.49
C ARG A 87 -2.25 18.50 -28.56
N SER A 88 -3.27 17.85 -29.11
CA SER A 88 -4.25 17.09 -28.32
C SER A 88 -3.59 15.91 -27.60
N LEU A 89 -2.71 15.18 -28.27
CA LEU A 89 -1.95 14.07 -27.67
C LEU A 89 -0.99 14.57 -26.59
N ALA A 90 -0.32 15.70 -26.81
CA ALA A 90 0.51 16.32 -25.78
C ALA A 90 -0.27 16.70 -24.52
N GLU A 91 -1.49 17.22 -24.66
CA GLU A 91 -2.36 17.52 -23.51
C GLU A 91 -2.82 16.25 -22.77
N PHE A 92 -3.18 15.19 -23.48
CA PHE A 92 -3.46 13.90 -22.84
C PHE A 92 -2.26 13.39 -22.05
N GLY A 93 -1.06 13.49 -22.63
CA GLY A 93 0.18 13.15 -21.94
C GLY A 93 0.37 13.97 -20.67
N ARG A 94 0.17 15.30 -20.71
CA ARG A 94 0.25 16.16 -19.52
C ARG A 94 -0.73 15.75 -18.42
N LEU A 95 -1.98 15.46 -18.77
CA LEU A 95 -3.00 15.01 -17.81
C LEU A 95 -2.58 13.72 -17.11
N ILE A 96 -2.06 12.73 -17.86
CA ILE A 96 -1.53 11.49 -17.28
C ILE A 96 -0.38 11.81 -16.31
N SER A 97 0.59 12.62 -16.71
CA SER A 97 1.71 13.01 -15.84
C SER A 97 1.23 13.63 -14.53
N SER A 98 0.25 14.55 -14.59
CA SER A 98 -0.31 15.18 -13.39
C SER A 98 -0.99 14.18 -12.44
N ILE A 99 -1.68 13.17 -12.98
CA ILE A 99 -2.30 12.11 -12.16
C ILE A 99 -1.21 11.27 -11.47
N GLU A 100 -0.13 10.94 -12.19
CA GLU A 100 0.97 10.15 -11.64
C GLU A 100 1.74 10.90 -10.55
N ASP A 101 1.86 12.23 -10.66
CA ASP A 101 2.49 13.04 -9.61
C ASP A 101 1.69 13.03 -8.31
N GLU A 102 0.35 13.10 -8.39
CA GLU A 102 -0.51 12.93 -7.22
C GLU A 102 -0.44 11.52 -6.65
N ARG A 103 -0.34 10.50 -7.52
CA ARG A 103 -0.18 9.12 -7.06
C ARG A 103 1.13 8.92 -6.31
N ASP A 104 2.24 9.47 -6.79
CA ASP A 104 3.52 9.38 -6.08
C ASP A 104 3.45 10.06 -4.71
N ARG A 105 2.80 11.22 -4.61
CA ARG A 105 2.55 11.90 -3.33
C ARG A 105 1.75 11.01 -2.38
N MET A 106 0.71 10.35 -2.87
CA MET A 106 -0.11 9.42 -2.08
C MET A 106 0.69 8.19 -1.64
N LEU A 107 1.45 7.57 -2.53
CA LEU A 107 2.24 6.36 -2.24
C LEU A 107 3.36 6.64 -1.23
N ALA A 108 4.00 7.80 -1.29
CA ALA A 108 5.00 8.22 -0.32
C ALA A 108 4.38 8.31 1.09
N ARG A 109 3.22 8.98 1.21
CA ARG A 109 2.50 9.09 2.50
C ARG A 109 2.03 7.75 3.01
N ALA A 110 1.60 6.85 2.13
CA ALA A 110 1.07 5.55 2.54
C ALA A 110 2.12 4.68 3.25
N TYR A 111 3.39 4.79 2.84
CA TYR A 111 4.47 4.08 3.51
C TYR A 111 4.64 4.56 4.96
N ASP A 112 4.75 5.87 5.15
CA ASP A 112 5.02 6.47 6.45
C ASP A 112 3.81 6.39 7.41
N GLN A 113 2.59 6.47 6.88
CA GLN A 113 1.37 6.52 7.68
C GLN A 113 0.74 5.16 7.97
N PHE A 114 1.02 4.12 7.16
CA PHE A 114 0.45 2.79 7.37
C PHE A 114 1.50 1.73 7.66
N ILE A 115 2.55 1.63 6.83
CA ILE A 115 3.51 0.53 6.95
C ILE A 115 4.37 0.69 8.21
N ILE A 116 4.95 1.86 8.43
CA ILE A 116 5.81 2.10 9.61
C ILE A 116 5.03 1.89 10.92
N PRO A 117 3.83 2.48 11.13
CA PRO A 117 3.07 2.26 12.36
C PRO A 117 2.68 0.79 12.58
N LEU A 118 2.31 0.05 11.53
CA LEU A 118 2.00 -1.37 11.64
C LEU A 118 3.23 -2.21 11.97
N GLU A 119 4.38 -1.88 11.39
CA GLU A 119 5.65 -2.55 11.71
C GLU A 119 6.07 -2.33 13.16
N ASN A 120 5.98 -1.08 13.64
CA ASN A 120 6.30 -0.73 15.02
C ASN A 120 5.32 -1.40 15.98
N PHE A 121 4.01 -1.30 15.71
CA PHE A 121 2.99 -1.97 16.53
C PHE A 121 3.25 -3.48 16.64
N ARG A 122 3.53 -4.14 15.51
CA ARG A 122 3.84 -5.56 15.49
C ARG A 122 5.09 -5.91 16.29
N LYS A 123 6.15 -5.09 16.22
CA LYS A 123 7.42 -5.36 16.90
C LYS A 123 7.33 -5.06 18.39
N GLU A 124 6.83 -3.89 18.75
CA GLU A 124 6.88 -3.33 20.10
C GLU A 124 5.74 -3.86 20.97
N HIS A 125 4.51 -3.95 20.44
CA HIS A 125 3.34 -4.30 21.24
C HIS A 125 2.93 -5.77 21.14
N ILE A 126 3.33 -6.47 20.08
CA ILE A 126 3.06 -7.91 19.91
C ILE A 126 4.34 -8.73 20.09
N GLY A 127 5.43 -8.30 19.48
CA GLY A 127 6.73 -8.97 19.59
C GLY A 127 7.33 -8.88 20.99
N GLY A 128 7.14 -7.78 21.70
CA GLY A 128 7.65 -7.57 23.06
C GLY A 128 6.92 -8.35 24.16
N VAL A 129 5.80 -9.02 23.82
CA VAL A 129 4.99 -9.83 24.76
C VAL A 129 5.28 -11.34 24.60
N LYS A 130 6.19 -11.70 23.67
CA LYS A 130 6.63 -13.08 23.45
C LYS A 130 7.76 -13.49 24.38
#